data_AF-N6TTF0-F1
#
_entry.id   AF-N6TTF0-F1
#
_cell.length_a   1.000
_cell.length_b   1.000
_cell.length_c   1.000
_cell.angle_alpha   90.00
_cell.angle_beta   90.00
_cell.angle_gamma   90.00
#
_symmetry.space_group_name_H-M   'P 1'
#
loop_
_entity.id
_entity.type
_entity.pdbx_description
1 polymer ?
#
loop_
_entity_poly.entity_id
_entity_poly.type
_entity_poly.pdbx_seq_one_letter_code
_entity_poly.pdbx_strand_id
1 'polypeptide(L)'
;MAFVLDAVGDRPDDAPNNQLFSLNNDSSTIAKPSSVEVRRKLRDAIFSFSDSTEGLAEYKKRLFELNGNTSPAQSHANVPKKHKLVKPLIPETSFEMKKDENAHSYRIKKQLQSEVQKALSKAVVTPDFEQLASVPPYEVSKRKLLRERKKEKDKTKGTGWFGMPATEMTDEVKNDLEIVQMRSVLDPKHFYKKNDLKVLPKYFQRQ
;
A
#
# COMPACT_ATOMS: atom_id res chain seq x y z
N MET A 1 8.51 70.95 48.96
CA MET A 1 7.43 69.95 48.97
C MET A 1 8.05 68.61 48.62
N ALA A 2 8.20 67.74 49.62
CA ALA A 2 8.56 66.33 49.41
C ALA A 2 7.25 65.54 49.25
N PHE A 3 7.22 64.57 48.33
CA PHE A 3 6.62 63.25 48.52
C PHE A 3 7.18 62.31 47.43
N VAL A 4 7.87 61.27 47.89
CA VAL A 4 8.32 60.09 47.14
C VAL A 4 7.21 59.05 47.22
N LEU A 5 6.98 58.28 46.17
CA LEU A 5 6.42 56.92 46.27
C LEU A 5 6.87 56.07 45.08
N ASP A 6 7.78 55.14 45.39
CA ASP A 6 7.98 53.88 44.68
C ASP A 6 6.74 52.98 44.83
N ALA A 7 6.43 52.20 43.80
CA ALA A 7 5.63 50.99 43.95
C ALA A 7 6.01 49.94 42.89
N VAL A 8 6.60 48.86 43.41
CA VAL A 8 6.79 47.53 42.82
C VAL A 8 5.50 46.73 42.93
N GLY A 9 5.27 45.79 41.98
CA GLY A 9 4.27 44.71 42.07
C GLY A 9 2.92 45.09 41.45
N ASP A 10 2.14 44.21 40.82
CA ASP A 10 2.26 42.80 40.51
C ASP A 10 1.27 42.53 39.37
N ARG A 11 1.54 41.54 38.53
CA ARG A 11 0.55 40.99 37.58
C ARG A 11 -0.40 40.06 38.35
N PRO A 12 -1.73 40.17 38.16
CA PRO A 12 -2.61 39.04 38.30
C PRO A 12 -3.12 38.58 36.93
N ASP A 13 -2.78 37.34 36.61
CA ASP A 13 -3.50 36.50 35.66
C ASP A 13 -4.91 36.25 36.20
N ASP A 14 -5.96 36.68 35.50
CA ASP A 14 -7.33 36.22 35.77
C ASP A 14 -8.08 36.03 34.44
N ALA A 15 -8.03 34.79 33.94
CA ALA A 15 -8.99 34.28 32.98
C ALA A 15 -10.34 34.05 33.70
N PRO A 16 -11.50 34.42 33.12
CA PRO A 16 -12.79 34.08 33.71
C PRO A 16 -13.06 32.58 33.57
N ASN A 17 -12.91 31.91 34.70
CA ASN A 17 -13.40 30.58 35.01
C ASN A 17 -14.94 30.59 34.94
N ASN A 18 -15.53 29.98 33.91
CA ASN A 18 -16.95 29.68 33.87
C ASN A 18 -17.14 28.17 33.96
N GLN A 19 -17.08 27.66 35.18
CA GLN A 19 -17.70 26.39 35.53
C GLN A 19 -19.14 26.68 35.96
N LEU A 20 -20.12 26.30 35.14
CA LEU A 20 -21.38 25.71 35.61
C LEU A 20 -22.10 25.06 34.44
N PHE A 21 -22.01 23.74 34.33
CA PHE A 21 -23.12 22.83 34.02
C PHE A 21 -22.60 21.40 34.25
N SER A 22 -22.76 20.92 35.48
CA SER A 22 -22.66 19.51 35.81
C SER A 22 -23.92 18.81 35.31
N LEU A 23 -23.81 18.04 34.24
CA LEU A 23 -24.72 16.93 33.98
C LEU A 23 -23.98 15.66 34.36
N ASN A 24 -24.37 15.12 35.52
CA ASN A 24 -24.06 13.74 35.90
C ASN A 24 -24.72 12.82 34.88
N ASN A 25 -23.93 12.36 33.91
CA ASN A 25 -24.28 11.21 33.09
C ASN A 25 -23.69 9.97 33.77
N ASP A 26 -24.38 9.52 34.81
CA ASP A 26 -24.29 8.12 35.23
C ASP A 26 -24.96 7.28 34.16
N SER A 27 -24.20 6.96 33.12
CA SER A 27 -24.52 5.86 32.23
C SER A 27 -23.23 5.08 32.06
N SER A 28 -23.24 3.86 32.59
CA SER A 28 -22.23 2.83 32.42
C SER A 28 -22.03 2.54 30.93
N THR A 29 -21.28 3.40 30.26
CA THR A 29 -20.87 3.20 28.87
C THR A 29 -19.72 2.19 28.88
N ILE A 30 -20.02 0.97 28.47
CA ILE A 30 -19.00 -0.04 28.16
C ILE A 30 -18.19 0.52 26.99
N ALA A 31 -17.06 1.18 27.30
CA ALA A 31 -16.17 1.76 26.32
C ALA A 31 -15.69 0.66 25.36
N LYS A 32 -15.91 0.87 24.05
CA LYS A 32 -15.40 -0.02 23.01
C LYS A 32 -13.87 -0.05 23.13
N PRO A 33 -13.24 -1.23 23.24
CA PRO A 33 -11.81 -1.31 23.48
C PRO A 33 -11.02 -0.65 22.34
N SER A 34 -9.99 0.12 22.69
CA SER A 34 -9.09 0.74 21.71
C SER A 34 -8.45 -0.33 20.82
N SER A 35 -8.12 0.01 19.57
CA SER A 35 -7.50 -0.95 18.63
C SER A 35 -6.22 -1.58 19.18
N VAL A 36 -5.51 -0.86 20.06
CA VAL A 36 -4.32 -1.34 20.76
C VAL A 36 -4.68 -2.38 21.82
N GLU A 37 -5.74 -2.14 22.59
CA GLU A 37 -6.22 -3.06 23.62
C GLU A 37 -6.79 -4.35 23.03
N VAL A 38 -7.48 -4.26 21.89
CA VAL A 38 -7.96 -5.44 21.14
C VAL A 38 -6.78 -6.28 20.66
N ARG A 39 -5.75 -5.65 20.08
CA ARG A 39 -4.54 -6.35 19.62
C ARG A 39 -3.77 -7.01 20.77
N ARG A 40 -3.73 -6.36 21.94
CA ARG A 40 -3.10 -6.91 23.15
C ARG A 40 -3.86 -8.12 23.65
N LYS A 41 -5.18 -8.01 23.83
CA LYS A 41 -6.04 -9.13 24.25
C LYS A 41 -5.99 -10.32 23.29
N LEU A 42 -5.91 -10.07 21.98
CA LEU A 42 -5.79 -11.14 20.98
C LEU A 42 -4.42 -11.83 21.05
N ARG A 43 -3.34 -11.06 21.24
CA ARG A 43 -1.98 -11.61 21.42
C ARG A 43 -1.90 -12.45 22.71
N ASP A 44 -2.44 -11.93 23.80
CA ASP A 44 -2.41 -12.60 25.10
C ASP A 44 -3.26 -13.89 25.08
N ALA A 45 -4.41 -13.89 24.37
CA ALA A 45 -5.23 -15.08 24.18
C ALA A 45 -4.56 -16.15 23.30
N ILE A 46 -3.86 -15.73 22.23
CA ILE A 46 -3.08 -16.63 21.37
C ILE A 46 -1.91 -17.25 22.16
N PHE A 47 -1.25 -16.45 23.01
CA PHE A 47 -0.14 -16.91 23.84
C PHE A 47 -0.61 -17.89 24.94
N SER A 48 -1.79 -17.67 25.53
CA SER A 48 -2.38 -18.61 26.50
C SER A 48 -2.90 -19.91 25.86
N PHE A 49 -3.29 -19.88 24.59
CA PHE A 49 -3.75 -21.07 23.86
C PHE A 49 -2.57 -21.97 23.43
N SER A 50 -1.37 -21.42 23.28
CA SER A 50 -0.18 -22.18 22.89
C SER A 50 0.52 -22.94 24.02
N ASP A 51 0.13 -22.74 25.28
CA ASP A 51 0.77 -23.40 26.44
C ASP A 51 0.09 -24.71 26.88
N SER A 52 -1.01 -25.13 26.26
CA SER A 52 -1.53 -26.50 26.43
C SER A 52 -0.79 -27.45 25.48
N THR A 53 0.38 -27.90 25.94
CA THR A 53 1.28 -28.84 25.24
C THR A 53 0.70 -30.24 24.96
N GLU A 54 -0.59 -30.46 25.25
CA GLU A 54 -1.26 -31.75 25.08
C GLU A 54 -2.04 -31.85 23.75
N GLY A 55 -2.59 -30.75 23.22
CA GLY A 55 -3.47 -30.81 22.05
C GLY A 55 -2.77 -30.95 20.69
N LEU A 56 -1.55 -30.40 20.56
CA LEU A 56 -0.80 -30.41 19.29
C LEU A 56 -0.17 -31.77 19.00
N ALA A 57 0.19 -32.53 20.04
CA ALA A 57 0.69 -33.89 19.94
C ALA A 57 -0.45 -34.87 19.60
N GLU A 58 -1.62 -34.70 20.23
CA GLU A 58 -2.81 -35.52 19.98
C GLU A 58 -3.34 -35.34 18.55
N TYR A 59 -3.38 -34.10 18.05
CA TYR A 59 -3.77 -33.79 16.68
C TYR A 59 -2.81 -34.41 15.64
N LYS A 60 -1.50 -34.38 15.88
CA LYS A 60 -0.50 -35.02 15.01
C LYS A 60 -0.61 -36.54 15.00
N LYS A 61 -0.93 -37.16 16.14
CA LYS A 61 -1.17 -38.62 16.24
C LYS A 61 -2.40 -39.03 15.44
N ARG A 62 -3.48 -38.25 15.53
CA ARG A 62 -4.73 -38.47 14.80
C ARG A 62 -4.58 -38.34 13.28
N LEU A 63 -3.70 -37.46 12.81
CA LEU A 63 -3.34 -37.36 11.38
C LEU A 63 -2.51 -38.54 10.86
N PHE A 64 -1.74 -39.20 11.73
CA PHE A 64 -0.95 -40.39 11.36
C PHE A 64 -1.83 -41.64 11.24
N GLU A 65 -2.82 -41.79 12.12
CA GLU A 65 -3.76 -42.92 12.12
C GLU A 65 -4.70 -42.94 10.89
N LEU A 66 -5.03 -41.78 10.31
CA LEU A 66 -5.88 -41.69 9.13
C LEU A 66 -5.18 -42.08 7.81
N ASN A 67 -3.85 -42.13 7.78
CA ASN A 67 -3.07 -42.43 6.58
C ASN A 67 -2.37 -43.81 6.63
N GLY A 68 -2.67 -44.64 7.63
CA GLY A 68 -1.95 -45.86 7.96
C GLY A 68 -2.35 -47.15 7.23
N ASN A 69 -3.16 -47.10 6.17
CA ASN A 69 -3.57 -48.29 5.42
C ASN A 69 -3.06 -48.26 3.96
N THR A 70 -1.74 -48.29 3.77
CA THR A 70 -1.12 -48.95 2.61
C THR A 70 0.13 -49.71 3.07
N SER A 71 0.02 -51.04 3.07
CA SER A 71 1.13 -51.96 3.36
C SER A 71 2.15 -51.91 2.20
N PRO A 72 3.46 -51.77 2.47
CA PRO A 72 4.47 -51.87 1.43
C PRO A 72 4.70 -53.36 1.11
N ALA A 73 4.05 -53.83 0.04
CA ALA A 73 4.31 -55.15 -0.51
C ALA A 73 5.77 -55.25 -0.99
N GLN A 74 6.46 -56.25 -0.48
CA GLN A 74 7.80 -56.68 -0.84
C GLN A 74 7.84 -57.04 -2.34
N SER A 75 8.73 -56.43 -3.11
CA SER A 75 9.00 -56.86 -4.49
C SER A 75 10.32 -57.63 -4.55
N HIS A 76 10.19 -58.93 -4.77
CA HIS A 76 11.27 -59.82 -5.19
C HIS A 76 11.77 -59.42 -6.58
N ALA A 77 13.08 -59.45 -6.76
CA ALA A 77 13.76 -59.23 -8.02
C ALA A 77 13.35 -60.27 -9.08
N ASN A 78 13.02 -59.81 -10.29
CA ASN A 78 13.19 -60.55 -11.54
C ASN A 78 13.21 -59.58 -12.75
N VAL A 79 14.27 -59.66 -13.54
CA VAL A 79 14.53 -58.93 -14.81
C VAL A 79 14.62 -59.99 -15.91
N PRO A 80 14.41 -59.72 -17.22
CA PRO A 80 13.40 -58.95 -17.93
C PRO A 80 12.64 -59.85 -18.96
N LYS A 81 11.56 -59.37 -19.59
CA LYS A 81 11.12 -59.92 -20.90
C LYS A 81 11.06 -58.81 -21.93
N LYS A 82 11.78 -59.01 -23.03
CA LYS A 82 11.91 -58.12 -24.18
C LYS A 82 10.56 -58.01 -24.90
N HIS A 83 10.01 -56.82 -25.03
CA HIS A 83 8.92 -56.54 -25.95
C HIS A 83 9.50 -55.84 -27.19
N LYS A 84 9.20 -56.37 -28.38
CA LYS A 84 9.67 -55.84 -29.67
C LYS A 84 9.17 -54.40 -29.84
N LEU A 85 10.07 -53.52 -30.26
CA LEU A 85 9.75 -52.14 -30.67
C LEU A 85 8.79 -52.19 -31.87
N VAL A 86 7.51 -51.92 -31.63
CA VAL A 86 6.59 -51.52 -32.70
C VAL A 86 6.81 -50.03 -32.91
N LYS A 87 7.25 -49.66 -34.11
CA LYS A 87 7.30 -48.26 -34.55
C LYS A 87 5.90 -47.67 -34.33
N PRO A 88 5.73 -46.51 -33.66
CA PRO A 88 4.45 -45.84 -33.71
C PRO A 88 4.25 -45.41 -35.17
N LEU A 89 3.36 -46.10 -35.88
CA LEU A 89 2.72 -45.53 -37.05
C LEU A 89 1.88 -44.37 -36.52
N ILE A 90 2.49 -43.19 -36.47
CA ILE A 90 1.74 -41.93 -36.43
C ILE A 90 1.22 -41.80 -37.85
N PRO A 91 -0.09 -41.99 -38.13
CA PRO A 91 -0.61 -41.47 -39.37
C PRO A 91 -0.45 -39.96 -39.25
N GLU A 92 0.24 -39.34 -40.22
CA GLU A 92 0.17 -37.91 -40.51
C GLU A 92 -1.30 -37.59 -40.87
N THR A 93 -2.19 -37.64 -39.90
CA THR A 93 -3.51 -37.06 -40.01
C THR A 93 -3.28 -35.58 -39.80
N SER A 94 -3.09 -34.88 -40.91
CA SER A 94 -3.43 -33.46 -41.00
C SER A 94 -4.85 -33.33 -40.43
N PHE A 95 -4.93 -32.97 -39.15
CA PHE A 95 -6.19 -32.70 -38.47
C PHE A 95 -6.70 -31.35 -39.02
N GLU A 96 -7.30 -31.41 -40.20
CA GLU A 96 -8.06 -30.28 -40.72
C GLU A 96 -9.26 -30.06 -39.80
N MET A 97 -9.18 -29.00 -39.01
CA MET A 97 -10.33 -28.52 -38.24
C MET A 97 -11.46 -28.18 -39.22
N LYS A 98 -12.47 -29.04 -39.30
CA LYS A 98 -13.74 -28.69 -39.95
C LYS A 98 -14.32 -27.48 -39.21
N LYS A 99 -14.52 -26.37 -39.92
CA LYS A 99 -15.23 -25.21 -39.39
C LYS A 99 -16.64 -25.66 -39.03
N ASP A 100 -16.98 -25.62 -37.74
CA ASP A 100 -18.33 -25.90 -37.28
C ASP A 100 -19.26 -24.77 -37.75
N GLU A 101 -19.96 -24.96 -38.88
CA GLU A 101 -20.93 -24.00 -39.45
C GLU A 101 -22.21 -23.85 -38.59
N ASN A 102 -22.32 -24.55 -37.45
CA ASN A 102 -23.50 -24.47 -36.59
C ASN A 102 -23.48 -23.19 -35.73
N ALA A 103 -24.41 -22.26 -36.02
CA ALA A 103 -24.58 -20.98 -35.34
C ALA A 103 -24.71 -21.10 -33.80
N HIS A 104 -25.25 -22.21 -33.31
CA HIS A 104 -25.34 -22.47 -31.86
C HIS A 104 -23.96 -22.72 -31.24
N SER A 105 -23.10 -23.47 -31.92
CA SER A 105 -21.73 -23.74 -31.47
C SER A 105 -20.89 -22.46 -31.41
N TYR A 106 -21.06 -21.57 -32.39
CA TYR A 106 -20.35 -20.29 -32.44
C TYR A 106 -20.76 -19.37 -31.28
N ARG A 107 -22.06 -19.32 -30.96
CA ARG A 107 -22.56 -18.56 -29.80
C ARG A 107 -21.97 -19.07 -28.49
N ILE A 108 -21.93 -20.39 -28.30
CA ILE A 108 -21.33 -21.01 -27.11
C ILE A 108 -19.84 -20.71 -27.04
N LYS A 109 -19.09 -20.90 -28.14
CA LYS A 109 -17.65 -20.58 -28.21
C LYS A 109 -17.38 -19.10 -27.89
N LYS A 110 -18.20 -18.19 -28.42
CA LYS A 110 -18.07 -16.74 -28.17
C LYS A 110 -18.32 -16.39 -26.70
N GLN A 111 -19.36 -16.97 -26.09
CA GLN A 111 -19.64 -16.78 -24.66
C GLN A 111 -18.51 -17.30 -23.78
N LEU A 112 -18.00 -18.51 -24.08
CA LEU A 112 -16.86 -19.08 -23.38
C LEU A 112 -15.61 -18.22 -23.52
N GLN A 113 -15.31 -17.72 -24.73
CA GLN A 113 -14.19 -16.80 -24.95
C GLN A 113 -14.33 -15.50 -24.14
N SER A 114 -15.53 -14.92 -24.06
CA SER A 114 -15.75 -13.72 -23.23
C SER A 114 -15.56 -13.99 -21.74
N GLU A 115 -16.01 -15.14 -21.24
CA GLU A 115 -15.87 -15.49 -19.83
C GLU A 115 -14.41 -15.83 -19.48
N VAL A 116 -13.70 -16.50 -20.40
CA VAL A 116 -12.25 -16.76 -20.28
C VAL A 116 -11.47 -15.44 -20.27
N GLN A 117 -11.76 -14.49 -21.17
CA GLN A 117 -11.08 -13.19 -21.16
C GLN A 117 -11.37 -12.40 -19.87
N LYS A 118 -12.60 -12.47 -19.37
CA LYS A 118 -12.99 -11.87 -18.09
C LYS A 118 -12.23 -12.51 -16.92
N ALA A 119 -12.05 -13.83 -16.92
CA ALA A 119 -11.25 -14.53 -15.92
C ALA A 119 -9.75 -14.17 -16.00
N LEU A 120 -9.20 -14.10 -17.21
CA LEU A 120 -7.79 -13.77 -17.46
C LEU A 120 -7.47 -12.29 -17.21
N SER A 121 -8.46 -11.38 -17.24
CA SER A 121 -8.24 -9.95 -17.01
C SER A 121 -7.58 -9.59 -15.67
N LYS A 122 -7.69 -10.48 -14.67
CA LYS A 122 -7.06 -10.32 -13.34
C LYS A 122 -5.74 -11.10 -13.21
N ALA A 123 -5.36 -11.87 -14.23
CA ALA A 123 -4.16 -12.68 -14.18
C ALA A 123 -2.90 -11.81 -14.31
N VAL A 124 -1.81 -12.26 -13.69
CA VAL A 124 -0.49 -11.60 -13.75
C VAL A 124 0.15 -11.77 -15.14
N VAL A 125 -0.17 -12.85 -15.83
CA VAL A 125 0.38 -13.17 -17.16
C VAL A 125 -0.51 -12.53 -18.22
N THR A 126 -0.10 -11.36 -18.69
CA THR A 126 -0.67 -10.68 -19.86
C THR A 126 0.07 -11.12 -21.13
N PRO A 127 -0.50 -11.00 -22.35
CA PRO A 127 0.24 -11.29 -23.59
C PRO A 127 1.51 -10.44 -23.74
N ASP A 128 1.53 -9.22 -23.16
CA ASP A 128 2.70 -8.35 -23.13
C ASP A 128 3.75 -8.73 -22.06
N PHE A 129 3.47 -9.75 -21.24
CA PHE A 129 4.36 -10.20 -20.17
C PHE A 129 5.69 -10.71 -20.70
N GLU A 130 5.71 -11.30 -21.91
CA GLU A 130 6.92 -11.79 -22.58
C GLU A 130 7.89 -10.67 -22.98
N GLN A 131 7.38 -9.44 -23.16
CA GLN A 131 8.20 -8.29 -23.55
C GLN A 131 8.91 -7.65 -22.35
N LEU A 132 8.54 -8.00 -21.12
CA LEU A 132 9.13 -7.43 -19.91
C LEU A 132 10.51 -8.05 -19.64
N ALA A 133 11.54 -7.20 -19.58
CA ALA A 133 12.90 -7.63 -19.25
C ALA A 133 13.04 -8.27 -17.84
N SER A 134 12.13 -7.95 -16.93
CA SER A 134 12.02 -8.55 -15.60
C SER A 134 10.58 -8.51 -15.12
N VAL A 135 10.16 -9.58 -14.45
CA VAL A 135 8.84 -9.66 -13.83
C VAL A 135 8.72 -8.59 -12.74
N PRO A 136 7.66 -7.77 -12.71
CA PRO A 136 7.44 -6.83 -11.63
C PRO A 136 7.24 -7.58 -10.30
N PRO A 137 7.78 -7.07 -9.18
CA PRO A 137 7.66 -7.74 -7.89
C PRO A 137 6.19 -7.76 -7.44
N TYR A 138 5.75 -8.91 -6.90
CA TYR A 138 4.39 -9.11 -6.41
C TYR A 138 4.03 -8.14 -5.27
N GLU A 139 4.97 -7.85 -4.37
CA GLU A 139 4.82 -6.86 -3.31
C GLU A 139 5.86 -5.75 -3.43
N VAL A 140 5.41 -4.51 -3.27
CA VAL A 140 6.28 -3.34 -3.27
C VAL A 140 6.89 -3.17 -1.88
N SER A 141 8.22 -3.03 -1.80
CA SER A 141 8.88 -2.80 -0.51
C SER A 141 8.32 -1.56 0.20
N LYS A 142 8.20 -1.62 1.53
CA LYS A 142 7.72 -0.50 2.35
C LYS A 142 8.47 0.81 2.06
N ARG A 143 9.79 0.72 1.83
CA ARG A 143 10.65 1.87 1.49
C ARG A 143 10.27 2.49 0.14
N LYS A 144 9.96 1.68 -0.88
CA LYS A 144 9.54 2.16 -2.19
C LYS A 144 8.18 2.87 -2.12
N LEU A 145 7.21 2.29 -1.40
CA LEU A 145 5.91 2.93 -1.15
C LEU A 145 6.03 4.27 -0.42
N LEU A 146 6.90 4.35 0.59
CA LEU A 146 7.16 5.61 1.30
C LEU A 146 7.78 6.67 0.38
N ARG A 147 8.68 6.27 -0.53
CA ARG A 147 9.29 7.16 -1.51
C ARG A 147 8.25 7.68 -2.51
N GLU A 148 7.38 6.81 -3.01
CA GLU A 148 6.28 7.18 -3.92
C GLU A 148 5.31 8.16 -3.25
N ARG A 149 4.87 7.87 -2.02
CA ARG A 149 4.04 8.78 -1.23
C ARG A 149 4.73 10.13 -0.97
N LYS A 150 6.04 10.12 -0.75
CA LYS A 150 6.82 11.37 -0.59
C LYS A 150 6.83 12.16 -1.89
N LYS A 151 7.05 11.52 -3.05
CA LYS A 151 6.97 12.18 -4.36
C LYS A 151 5.58 12.78 -4.61
N GLU A 152 4.51 12.06 -4.29
CA GLU A 152 3.14 12.56 -4.42
C GLU A 152 2.89 13.78 -3.53
N LYS A 153 3.36 13.73 -2.28
CA LYS A 153 3.31 14.90 -1.39
C LYS A 153 4.16 16.04 -1.91
N ASP A 154 5.34 15.76 -2.46
CA ASP A 154 6.26 16.79 -2.94
C ASP A 154 5.72 17.56 -4.15
N LYS A 155 4.70 17.04 -4.86
CA LYS A 155 4.00 17.72 -5.96
C LYS A 155 3.18 18.92 -5.50
N THR A 156 2.70 18.93 -4.26
CA THR A 156 1.90 20.03 -3.71
C THR A 156 2.46 20.48 -2.36
N LYS A 157 2.18 21.71 -1.93
CA LYS A 157 2.56 22.14 -0.58
C LYS A 157 1.68 21.48 0.50
N GLY A 158 0.57 20.87 0.09
CA GLY A 158 -0.39 20.16 0.94
C GLY A 158 -1.67 20.97 1.23
N THR A 159 -2.61 20.34 1.94
CA THR A 159 -3.94 20.93 2.26
C THR A 159 -3.85 22.17 3.13
N GLY A 160 -2.87 22.24 4.04
CA GLY A 160 -2.63 23.43 4.87
C GLY A 160 -2.20 24.68 4.09
N TRP A 161 -1.93 24.52 2.78
CA TRP A 161 -1.56 25.60 1.88
C TRP A 161 -2.32 25.47 0.55
N PHE A 162 -3.65 25.32 0.66
CA PHE A 162 -4.62 25.28 -0.46
C PHE A 162 -4.26 24.34 -1.62
N GLY A 163 -3.47 23.29 -1.36
CA GLY A 163 -3.01 22.39 -2.42
C GLY A 163 -2.11 23.06 -3.47
N MET A 164 -1.39 24.12 -3.13
CA MET A 164 -0.52 24.85 -4.07
C MET A 164 0.44 23.90 -4.79
N PRO A 165 0.43 23.85 -6.14
CA PRO A 165 1.28 22.95 -6.91
C PRO A 165 2.75 23.41 -6.92
N ALA A 166 3.66 22.46 -7.13
CA ALA A 166 5.05 22.74 -7.50
C ALA A 166 5.09 23.06 -9.00
N THR A 167 5.16 24.36 -9.33
CA THR A 167 5.25 24.83 -10.72
C THR A 167 6.59 24.45 -11.34
N GLU A 168 6.60 24.23 -12.65
CA GLU A 168 7.81 23.93 -13.42
C GLU A 168 8.75 25.15 -13.44
N MET A 169 10.03 24.91 -13.17
CA MET A 169 11.06 25.95 -13.20
C MET A 169 11.54 26.17 -14.64
N THR A 170 10.77 26.90 -15.44
CA THR A 170 11.23 27.41 -16.74
C THR A 170 12.27 28.52 -16.53
N ASP A 171 13.11 28.78 -17.53
CA ASP A 171 14.21 29.74 -17.38
C ASP A 171 13.71 31.19 -17.21
N GLU A 172 12.60 31.54 -17.88
CA GLU A 172 11.90 32.82 -17.66
C GLU A 172 11.49 33.00 -16.19
N VAL A 173 10.86 31.97 -15.62
CA VAL A 173 10.36 32.00 -14.25
C VAL A 173 11.50 32.03 -13.25
N LYS A 174 12.63 31.37 -13.53
CA LYS A 174 13.84 31.50 -12.69
C LYS A 174 14.33 32.95 -12.67
N ASN A 175 14.43 33.59 -13.83
CA ASN A 175 14.86 34.98 -13.93
C ASN A 175 13.92 35.91 -13.15
N ASP A 176 12.60 35.74 -13.28
CA ASP A 176 11.63 36.53 -12.53
C ASP A 176 11.81 36.38 -11.01
N LEU A 177 12.02 35.15 -10.53
CA LEU A 177 12.26 34.87 -9.12
C LEU A 177 13.59 35.46 -8.62
N GLU A 178 14.63 35.46 -9.46
CA GLU A 178 15.92 36.10 -9.15
C GLU A 178 15.80 37.63 -9.08
N ILE A 179 15.04 38.25 -9.99
CA ILE A 179 14.73 39.68 -9.95
C ILE A 179 14.02 40.03 -8.63
N VAL A 180 13.03 39.23 -8.23
CA VAL A 180 12.34 39.42 -6.94
C VAL A 180 13.30 39.28 -5.76
N GLN A 181 14.28 38.36 -5.82
CA GLN A 181 15.32 38.29 -4.80
C GLN A 181 16.20 39.55 -4.79
N MET A 182 16.60 40.05 -5.95
CA MET A 182 17.45 41.24 -6.09
C MET A 182 16.70 42.57 -5.95
N ARG A 183 15.43 42.57 -5.53
CA ARG A 183 14.57 43.76 -5.40
C ARG A 183 15.19 44.96 -4.66
N SER A 184 16.13 44.70 -3.74
CA SER A 184 16.83 45.77 -3.00
C SER A 184 17.80 46.60 -3.85
N VAL A 185 18.27 46.05 -4.97
CA VAL A 185 19.24 46.72 -5.86
C VAL A 185 18.53 47.42 -7.01
N LEU A 186 17.29 47.02 -7.34
CA LEU A 186 16.53 47.55 -8.47
C LEU A 186 16.15 49.01 -8.28
N ASP A 187 15.74 49.39 -7.06
CA ASP A 187 15.37 50.76 -6.74
C ASP A 187 16.18 51.29 -5.55
N PRO A 188 17.04 52.31 -5.76
CA PRO A 188 17.87 52.87 -4.70
C PRO A 188 17.08 53.60 -3.60
N LYS A 189 15.81 53.94 -3.83
CA LYS A 189 14.98 54.65 -2.85
C LYS A 189 14.18 53.71 -1.94
N HIS A 190 13.99 52.46 -2.35
CA HIS A 190 13.18 51.50 -1.61
C HIS A 190 14.06 50.43 -0.97
N PHE A 191 14.18 50.50 0.35
CA PHE A 191 14.92 49.50 1.13
C PHE A 191 13.98 48.40 1.62
N TYR A 192 14.16 47.19 1.09
CA TYR A 192 13.44 46.00 1.54
C TYR A 192 14.20 45.25 2.64
N LYS A 193 13.47 44.42 3.39
CA LYS A 193 14.10 43.45 4.31
C LYS A 193 14.96 42.47 3.51
N LYS A 194 16.11 42.10 4.07
CA LYS A 194 17.02 41.10 3.51
C LYS A 194 16.31 39.74 3.36
N ASN A 195 16.59 39.03 2.27
CA ASN A 195 16.01 37.71 2.04
C ASN A 195 16.72 36.66 2.91
N ASP A 196 15.96 35.89 3.67
CA ASP A 196 16.51 34.87 4.57
C ASP A 196 16.95 33.61 3.81
N LEU A 197 16.34 33.33 2.66
CA LEU A 197 16.61 32.16 1.83
C LEU A 197 17.38 32.56 0.57
N LYS A 198 18.55 31.94 0.37
CA LYS A 198 19.33 32.07 -0.87
C LYS A 198 18.77 31.20 -2.01
N VAL A 199 17.95 30.21 -1.69
CA VAL A 199 17.39 29.26 -2.67
C VAL A 199 16.04 29.77 -3.17
N LEU A 200 15.77 29.62 -4.46
CA LEU A 200 14.48 29.97 -5.07
C LEU A 200 13.34 29.14 -4.45
N PRO A 201 12.14 29.72 -4.28
CA PRO A 201 11.00 29.01 -3.72
C PRO A 201 10.55 27.87 -4.65
N LYS A 202 10.33 26.68 -4.09
CA LYS A 202 9.87 25.49 -4.84
C LYS A 202 8.39 25.54 -5.24
N TYR A 203 7.55 26.19 -4.43
CA TYR A 203 6.10 26.25 -4.64
C TYR A 203 5.71 27.72 -4.81
N PHE A 204 5.16 28.07 -5.96
CA PHE A 204 4.69 29.41 -6.30
C PHE A 204 3.67 29.31 -7.45
N GLN A 205 2.86 30.36 -7.61
CA GLN A 205 1.87 30.46 -8.68
C GLN A 205 2.19 31.70 -9.52
N ARG A 206 2.28 31.52 -10.84
CA ARG A 206 2.32 32.64 -11.78
C ARG A 206 0.91 33.17 -11.95
N GLN A 207 0.72 34.46 -11.70
CA GLN A 207 -0.57 35.14 -11.96
C GLN A 207 -0.79 35.36 -13.46
#